data_AF-A0A6B3G2Q1-F1
#
_entry.id   AF-A0A6B3G2Q1-F1
#
_cell.length_a   1.000
_cell.length_b   1.000
_cell.length_c   1.000
_cell.angle_alpha   90.00
_cell.angle_beta   90.00
_cell.angle_gamma   90.00
#
_symmetry.space_group_name_H-M   'P 1'
#
loop_
_entity.id
_entity.type
_entity.pdbx_description
1 polymer ?
#
loop_
_entity_poly.entity_id
_entity_poly.type
_entity_poly.pdbx_seq_one_letter_code
_entity_poly.pdbx_strand_id
1 'polypeptide(L)'
;ISELAVFDDDGNRLPAGELGTVYMKMSTGGFSYHKDETKTRKNRIGDFFTVGDLGVLDADGYLFLRDRKIDMIIAGGVNIYPA
;
A
#
# COMPACT_ATOMS: atom_id res chain seq x y z
N ILE A 1 4.03 2.83 -11.60
CA ILE A 1 3.99 3.58 -10.33
C ILE A 1 4.74 4.87 -10.57
N SER A 2 4.14 6.02 -10.29
CA SER A 2 4.79 7.33 -10.42
C SER A 2 5.35 7.83 -9.09
N GLU A 3 4.80 7.36 -7.96
CA GLU A 3 5.21 7.77 -6.62
C GLU A 3 4.89 6.68 -5.59
N LEU A 4 5.77 6.56 -4.58
CA LEU A 4 5.58 5.75 -3.37
C LEU A 4 5.50 6.67 -2.14
N ALA A 5 4.63 6.30 -1.20
CA ALA A 5 4.52 6.98 0.08
C ALA A 5 4.11 5.98 1.17
N VAL A 6 4.51 6.26 2.40
CA VAL A 6 4.11 5.50 3.58
C VAL A 6 3.20 6.38 4.43
N PHE A 7 2.09 5.82 4.91
CA PHE A 7 1.11 6.52 5.74
C PHE A 7 0.83 5.76 7.04
N ASP A 8 0.50 6.50 8.09
CA ASP A 8 -0.04 5.94 9.34
C ASP A 8 -1.53 5.55 9.20
N ASP A 9 -2.13 5.12 10.32
CA ASP A 9 -3.53 4.71 10.38
C ASP A 9 -4.52 5.88 10.30
N ASP A 10 -4.06 7.09 10.64
CA ASP A 10 -4.84 8.33 10.58
C ASP A 10 -4.79 8.98 9.19
N GLY A 11 -3.96 8.44 8.29
CA GLY A 11 -3.79 8.91 6.91
C GLY A 11 -2.75 10.04 6.76
N ASN A 12 -1.87 10.23 7.73
CA ASN A 12 -0.75 11.17 7.63
C ASN A 12 0.44 10.50 6.95
N ARG A 13 1.12 11.25 6.07
CA ARG A 13 2.34 10.77 5.40
C ARG A 13 3.48 10.72 6.39
N LEU A 14 4.15 9.57 6.46
CA LEU A 14 5.30 9.35 7.35
C LEU A 14 6.62 9.75 6.68
N PRO A 15 7.62 10.20 7.47
CA PRO A 15 8.97 10.45 6.98
C PRO A 15 9.72 9.15 6.68
N ALA A 16 10.88 9.27 6.03
CA ALA A 16 11.75 8.13 5.76
C ALA A 16 12.21 7.46 7.07
N GLY A 17 12.27 6.12 7.06
CA GLY A 17 12.67 5.29 8.20
C GLY A 17 11.51 4.82 9.08
N GLU A 18 10.30 5.39 8.91
CA GLU A 18 9.14 5.02 9.71
C GLU A 18 8.28 3.92 9.07
N LEU A 19 7.77 3.02 9.91
CA LEU A 19 6.93 1.91 9.49
C LEU A 19 5.48 2.37 9.36
N GLY A 20 4.88 2.10 8.20
CA GLY A 20 3.47 2.36 7.97
C GLY A 20 2.94 1.61 6.76
N THR A 21 1.71 1.94 6.39
CA THR A 21 1.06 1.32 5.23
C THR A 21 1.65 1.91 3.94
N VAL A 22 2.03 1.04 3.02
CA VAL A 22 2.58 1.44 1.72
C VAL A 22 1.46 1.81 0.77
N TYR A 23 1.61 2.97 0.15
CA TYR A 23 0.70 3.52 -0.84
C TYR A 23 1.45 3.84 -2.14
N MET A 24 0.78 3.60 -3.26
CA MET A 24 1.29 3.78 -4.61
C MET A 24 0.40 4.75 -5.38
N LYS A 25 1.02 5.65 -6.15
CA LYS A 25 0.33 6.43 -7.19
C LYS A 25 0.65 5.83 -8.56
N MET A 26 -0.38 5.60 -9.36
CA MET A 26 -0.23 5.12 -10.74
C MET A 26 -0.30 6.30 -11.71
N SER A 27 0.67 6.37 -12.63
CA SER A 27 0.71 7.35 -13.71
C SER A 27 -0.36 7.11 -14.78
N THR A 28 -0.80 5.86 -14.96
CA THR A 28 -1.83 5.46 -15.93
C THR A 28 -2.63 4.25 -15.40
N GLY A 29 -3.87 4.08 -15.90
CA GLY A 29 -4.64 2.84 -15.73
C GLY A 29 -5.56 2.76 -14.49
N GLY A 30 -5.36 3.60 -13.48
CA GLY A 30 -6.17 3.55 -12.25
C GLY A 30 -6.13 2.19 -11.55
N PHE A 31 -6.78 2.08 -10.40
CA PHE A 31 -6.92 0.80 -9.69
C PHE A 31 -8.29 0.73 -9.03
N SER A 32 -9.00 -0.37 -9.26
CA SER A 32 -10.27 -0.66 -8.62
C SER A 32 -10.41 -2.15 -8.38
N TYR A 33 -11.05 -2.51 -7.27
CA TYR A 33 -11.48 -3.87 -7.01
C TYR A 33 -12.75 -4.15 -7.83
N HIS A 34 -12.72 -5.25 -8.59
CA HIS A 34 -13.85 -5.64 -9.44
C HIS A 34 -15.09 -5.92 -8.58
N LYS A 35 -16.21 -5.25 -8.89
CA LYS A 35 -17.50 -5.34 -8.16
C LYS A 35 -17.44 -4.94 -6.68
N ASP A 36 -16.39 -4.27 -6.23
CA ASP A 36 -16.24 -3.82 -4.84
C ASP A 36 -15.76 -2.37 -4.78
N GLU A 37 -16.68 -1.44 -5.04
CA GLU A 37 -16.41 -0.01 -4.96
C GLU A 37 -16.09 0.44 -3.54
N THR A 38 -16.70 -0.20 -2.53
CA THR A 38 -16.48 0.15 -1.13
C THR A 38 -15.03 -0.13 -0.74
N LYS A 39 -14.50 -1.30 -1.08
CA LYS A 39 -13.09 -1.64 -0.87
C LYS A 39 -12.16 -0.78 -1.73
N THR A 40 -12.59 -0.41 -2.94
CA THR A 40 -11.84 0.52 -3.79
C THR A 40 -11.69 1.90 -3.14
N ARG A 41 -12.77 2.45 -2.59
CA ARG A 41 -12.74 3.76 -1.92
C ARG A 41 -11.98 3.70 -0.59
N LYS A 42 -12.16 2.64 0.20
CA LYS A 42 -11.47 2.45 1.49
C LYS A 42 -9.95 2.36 1.37
N ASN A 43 -9.44 1.79 0.28
CA ASN A 43 -8.00 1.60 0.07
C ASN A 43 -7.32 2.78 -0.64
N ARG A 44 -7.89 3.99 -0.54
CA ARG A 44 -7.36 5.21 -1.20
C ARG A 44 -7.12 6.34 -0.21
N ILE A 45 -6.05 7.10 -0.47
CA ILE A 45 -5.77 8.40 0.16
C ILE A 45 -5.43 9.37 -0.97
N GLY A 46 -6.37 10.27 -1.30
CA GLY A 46 -6.27 11.10 -2.49
C GLY A 46 -6.06 10.27 -3.77
N ASP A 47 -4.97 10.55 -4.49
CA ASP A 47 -4.60 9.83 -5.71
C ASP A 47 -3.89 8.48 -5.45
N PHE A 48 -3.50 8.23 -4.20
CA PHE A 48 -2.78 7.03 -3.83
C PHE A 48 -3.75 5.87 -3.54
N PHE A 49 -3.29 4.65 -3.75
CA PHE A 49 -3.98 3.45 -3.31
C PHE A 49 -3.02 2.46 -2.64
N THR A 50 -3.55 1.59 -1.80
CA THR A 50 -2.79 0.52 -1.15
C THR A 50 -3.36 -0.85 -1.49
N VAL A 51 -2.48 -1.86 -1.41
CA VAL A 51 -2.83 -3.29 -1.42
C VAL A 51 -2.62 -3.93 -0.05
N GLY A 52 -2.43 -3.11 1.00
CA GLY A 52 -2.33 -3.56 2.40
C GLY A 52 -0.94 -4.05 2.81
N ASP A 53 0.12 -3.55 2.18
CA ASP A 53 1.50 -3.81 2.60
C ASP A 53 1.94 -2.85 3.73
N LEU A 54 2.69 -3.37 4.70
CA LEU A 54 3.43 -2.60 5.70
C LEU A 54 4.90 -2.52 5.29
N GLY A 55 5.48 -1.33 5.33
CA GLY A 55 6.86 -1.12 4.93
C GLY A 55 7.43 0.21 5.36
N VAL A 56 8.71 0.39 5.04
CA VAL A 56 9.50 1.57 5.35
C VAL A 56 10.15 2.05 4.05
N LEU A 57 10.07 3.35 3.77
CA LEU A 57 10.90 4.00 2.76
C LEU A 57 12.16 4.53 3.44
N ASP A 58 13.34 4.24 2.92
CA ASP A 58 14.57 4.88 3.39
C ASP A 58 14.79 6.26 2.75
N ALA A 59 15.86 6.94 3.17
CA ALA A 59 16.20 8.27 2.67
C ALA A 59 16.64 8.27 1.20
N ASP A 60 17.07 7.13 0.68
CA ASP A 60 17.51 6.94 -0.71
C ASP A 60 16.33 6.53 -1.62
N GLY A 61 15.13 6.38 -1.06
CA GLY A 61 13.90 6.05 -1.78
C GLY A 61 13.67 4.56 -2.01
N TYR A 62 14.44 3.68 -1.37
CA TYR A 62 14.20 2.24 -1.40
C TYR A 62 13.08 1.86 -0.42
N LEU A 63 12.16 1.02 -0.91
CA LEU A 63 11.06 0.48 -0.13
C LEU A 63 11.42 -0.90 0.42
N PHE A 64 11.33 -1.05 1.73
CA PHE A 64 11.47 -2.33 2.41
C PHE A 64 10.11 -2.79 2.92
N LEU A 65 9.60 -3.88 2.35
CA LEU A 65 8.38 -4.53 2.83
C LEU A 65 8.69 -5.32 4.10
N ARG A 66 7.84 -5.18 5.11
CA ARG A 66 8.00 -5.81 6.42
C ARG A 66 6.93 -6.83 6.70
N ASP A 67 5.68 -6.50 6.41
CA ASP A 67 4.54 -7.38 6.69
C ASP A 67 3.32 -7.00 5.82
N ARG A 68 2.20 -7.68 6.03
CA ARG A 68 0.89 -7.35 5.48
C ARG A 68 -0.02 -6.87 6.59
N LYS A 69 -0.69 -5.72 6.37
CA LYS A 69 -1.66 -5.15 7.31
C LYS A 69 -3.00 -5.88 7.30
N ILE A 70 -3.30 -6.55 6.19
CA ILE A 70 -4.47 -7.42 6.02
C ILE A 70 -3.99 -8.87 6.04
N ASP A 71 -4.79 -9.83 6.52
CA ASP A 71 -4.51 -11.27 6.69
C ASP A 71 -4.15 -12.03 5.39
N MET A 72 -3.40 -11.42 4.47
CA MET A 72 -2.91 -11.97 3.23
C MET A 72 -1.49 -12.48 3.45
N ILE A 73 -1.25 -13.74 3.12
CA ILE A 73 0.08 -14.34 3.15
C ILE A 73 0.76 -14.05 1.81
N ILE A 74 1.99 -13.55 1.83
CA ILE A 74 2.84 -13.55 0.62
C ILE A 74 3.68 -14.82 0.63
N ALA A 75 3.50 -15.69 -0.37
CA ALA A 75 4.34 -16.86 -0.56
C ALA A 75 4.87 -16.88 -2.00
N GLY A 76 6.20 -16.93 -2.17
CA GLY A 76 6.84 -17.00 -3.49
C GLY A 76 6.53 -15.82 -4.44
N GLY A 77 6.24 -14.63 -3.90
CA GLY A 77 5.84 -13.46 -4.69
C GLY A 77 4.36 -13.44 -5.11
N VAL A 78 3.56 -14.38 -4.60
CA VAL A 78 2.12 -14.47 -4.87
C VAL A 78 1.33 -14.09 -3.62
N ASN A 79 0.22 -13.39 -3.84
CA ASN A 79 -0.73 -12.97 -2.83
C ASN A 79 -1.75 -14.08 -2.54
N ILE A 80 -1.73 -14.64 -1.32
CA ILE A 80 -2.66 -15.65 -0.84
C ILE A 80 -3.61 -15.01 0.16
N TYR A 81 -4.91 -15.09 -0.08
CA TYR A 81 -5.95 -14.62 0.83
C TYR A 81 -6.61 -15.85 1.48
N PRO A 82 -6.24 -16.22 2.73
CA PRO A 82 -6.99 -17.18 3.53
C PRO A 82 -8.40 -16.63 3.79
N ALA A 83 -9.39 -17.51 3.77
CA ALA A 83 -10.82 -17.19 3.82
C ALA A 83 -11.24 -16.47 5.11
#